data_AF-A0A929ALR9-F1
#
_entry.id   AF-A0A929ALR9-F1
#
_cell.length_a   1.000
_cell.length_b   1.000
_cell.length_c   1.000
_cell.angle_alpha   90.00
_cell.angle_beta   90.00
_cell.angle_gamma   90.00
#
_symmetry.space_group_name_H-M   'P 1'
#
loop_
_entity.id
_entity.type
_entity.pdbx_description
1 polymer ?
#
loop_
_entity_poly.entity_id
_entity_poly.type
_entity_poly.pdbx_seq_one_letter_code
_entity_poly.pdbx_strand_id
1 'polypeptide(L)'
;MHRAAPLIIRVILIAVLAITLTACGTSTPPLSLAPGKSLVEKAIALQVKQTQQQLTQQLQSSLSNIDITGVKLKQLEPLFLGNLPTYRIRGTYSLSIKLPTQQVTQSHNAFDVYLQRQKEGKTWRLAIPQENSEGVPRNWRTYLIAW
;
A
#
# COMPACT_ATOMS: atom_id res chain seq x y z
N MET A 1 43.12 32.76 -32.09
CA MET A 1 42.15 32.52 -30.99
C MET A 1 41.11 31.45 -31.37
N HIS A 2 41.52 30.25 -31.84
CA HIS A 2 40.59 29.23 -32.38
C HIS A 2 40.55 27.88 -31.63
N ARG A 3 41.30 27.74 -30.52
CA ARG A 3 41.40 26.46 -29.78
C ARG A 3 40.41 26.32 -28.61
N ALA A 4 39.67 27.38 -28.25
CA ALA A 4 38.73 27.37 -27.12
C ALA A 4 37.35 26.79 -27.47
N ALA A 5 36.91 26.91 -28.72
CA ALA A 5 35.59 26.43 -29.16
C ALA A 5 35.33 24.92 -28.92
N PRO A 6 36.26 23.98 -29.23
CA PRO A 6 36.00 22.56 -28.99
C PRO A 6 36.04 22.18 -27.50
N LEU A 7 36.77 22.94 -26.68
CA LEU A 7 36.83 22.76 -25.23
C LEU A 7 35.51 23.18 -24.57
N ILE A 8 34.94 24.31 -24.99
CA ILE A 8 33.64 24.81 -24.50
C ILE A 8 32.52 23.83 -24.87
N ILE A 9 32.50 23.31 -26.10
CA ILE A 9 31.50 22.33 -26.56
C ILE A 9 31.57 21.03 -25.74
N ARG A 10 32.79 20.54 -25.43
CA ARG A 10 32.97 19.34 -24.59
C ARG A 10 32.46 19.55 -23.16
N VAL A 11 32.73 20.71 -22.56
CA VAL A 11 32.26 21.03 -21.22
C VAL A 11 30.74 21.11 -21.17
N ILE A 12 30.11 21.72 -22.19
CA ILE A 12 28.65 21.77 -22.31
C ILE A 12 28.05 20.36 -22.43
N LEU A 13 28.63 19.50 -23.28
CA LEU A 13 28.19 18.11 -23.44
C LEU A 13 28.31 17.30 -22.14
N ILE A 14 29.43 17.44 -21.42
CA ILE A 14 29.64 16.75 -20.14
C ILE A 14 28.67 17.27 -19.07
N ALA A 15 28.39 18.58 -19.03
CA ALA A 15 27.43 19.15 -18.09
C ALA A 15 26.00 18.66 -18.38
N VAL A 16 25.59 18.62 -19.65
CA VAL A 16 24.28 18.07 -20.05
C VAL A 16 24.17 16.59 -19.70
N LEU A 17 25.23 15.80 -19.93
CA LEU A 17 25.27 14.39 -19.58
C LEU A 17 25.24 14.19 -18.05
N ALA A 18 25.93 15.03 -17.28
CA ALA A 18 25.91 14.97 -15.82
C ALA A 18 24.53 15.26 -15.24
N ILE A 19 23.78 16.19 -15.84
CA ILE A 19 22.39 16.49 -15.44
C ILE A 19 21.47 15.30 -15.73
N THR A 20 21.62 14.62 -16.87
CA THR A 20 20.78 13.44 -17.20
C THR A 20 21.13 12.20 -16.37
N LEU A 21 22.37 12.05 -15.89
CA LEU A 21 22.77 10.94 -15.02
C LEU A 21 22.25 11.05 -13.58
N THR A 22 21.81 12.24 -13.14
CA THR A 22 21.20 12.40 -11.80
C THR A 22 19.74 11.94 -11.72
N ALA A 23 19.17 11.42 -12.81
CA ALA A 23 17.86 10.77 -12.81
C ALA A 23 17.86 9.36 -12.18
N CYS A 24 18.67 9.14 -11.14
CA CYS A 24 18.36 8.15 -10.08
C CYS A 24 17.17 8.66 -9.26
N GLY A 25 16.08 9.01 -9.94
CA GLY A 25 14.80 9.29 -9.32
C GLY A 25 14.29 7.99 -8.72
N THR A 26 13.66 8.09 -7.55
CA THR A 26 12.92 7.00 -6.91
C THR A 26 11.99 6.37 -7.95
N SER A 27 12.41 5.26 -8.54
CA SER A 27 11.58 4.50 -9.44
C SER A 27 10.40 4.03 -8.61
N THR A 28 9.23 4.61 -8.82
CA THR A 28 7.98 4.13 -8.23
C THR A 28 7.31 3.19 -9.22
N PRO A 29 6.64 2.13 -8.76
CA PRO A 29 5.97 1.22 -9.68
C PRO A 29 4.89 1.96 -10.49
N PRO A 30 4.66 1.56 -11.76
CA PRO A 30 3.70 2.25 -12.63
C PRO A 30 2.28 2.11 -12.11
N LEU A 31 1.48 3.17 -12.25
CA LEU A 31 0.07 3.17 -11.82
C LEU A 31 -0.81 2.19 -12.61
N SER A 32 -0.40 1.80 -13.82
CA SER A 32 -1.11 0.79 -14.62
C SER A 32 -1.17 -0.59 -13.96
N LEU A 33 -0.28 -0.85 -12.99
CA LEU A 33 -0.25 -2.09 -12.24
C LEU A 33 -0.92 -1.97 -10.87
N ALA A 34 -1.61 -0.86 -10.60
CA ALA A 34 -2.34 -0.64 -9.36
C ALA A 34 -3.46 -1.68 -9.16
N PRO A 35 -3.77 -2.03 -7.91
CA PRO A 35 -4.82 -2.98 -7.61
C PRO A 35 -6.21 -2.42 -7.88
N GLY A 36 -7.13 -3.28 -8.30
CA GLY A 36 -8.54 -2.94 -8.47
C GLY A 36 -9.27 -2.76 -7.13
N LYS A 37 -10.40 -2.03 -7.15
CA LYS A 37 -11.22 -1.74 -5.97
C LYS A 37 -11.63 -3.00 -5.19
N SER A 38 -12.03 -4.06 -5.89
CA SER A 38 -12.44 -5.33 -5.27
C SER A 38 -11.31 -5.98 -4.47
N LEU A 39 -10.06 -5.83 -4.90
CA LEU A 39 -8.91 -6.32 -4.14
C LEU A 39 -8.69 -5.50 -2.86
N VAL A 40 -8.89 -4.18 -2.94
CA VAL A 40 -8.81 -3.29 -1.77
C VAL A 40 -9.89 -3.65 -0.75
N GLU A 41 -11.13 -3.90 -1.20
CA GLU A 41 -12.23 -4.37 -0.35
C GLU A 41 -11.88 -5.68 0.37
N LYS A 42 -11.34 -6.67 -0.35
CA LYS A 42 -10.86 -7.94 0.24
C LYS A 42 -9.74 -7.73 1.25
N ALA A 43 -8.83 -6.80 0.98
CA ALA A 43 -7.73 -6.49 1.89
C ALA A 43 -8.22 -5.86 3.19
N ILE A 44 -9.15 -4.91 3.10
CA ILE A 44 -9.79 -4.29 4.28
C ILE A 44 -10.55 -5.38 5.06
N ALA A 45 -11.28 -6.26 4.38
CA ALA A 45 -11.98 -7.37 5.02
C ALA A 45 -11.03 -8.33 5.76
N LEU A 46 -9.88 -8.64 5.16
CA LEU A 46 -8.86 -9.45 5.81
C LEU A 46 -8.30 -8.77 7.06
N GLN A 47 -7.99 -7.48 6.99
CA GLN A 47 -7.47 -6.71 8.13
C GLN A 47 -8.49 -6.61 9.28
N VAL A 48 -9.76 -6.33 8.96
CA VAL A 48 -10.84 -6.27 9.94
C VAL A 48 -11.08 -7.64 10.57
N LYS A 49 -11.06 -8.72 9.78
CA LYS A 49 -11.20 -10.10 10.29
C LYS A 49 -10.07 -10.46 11.26
N GLN A 50 -8.82 -10.10 10.95
CA GLN A 50 -7.69 -10.34 11.85
C GLN A 50 -7.85 -9.61 13.17
N THR A 51 -8.29 -8.34 13.11
CA THR A 51 -8.55 -7.53 14.30
C THR A 51 -9.68 -8.13 15.13
N GLN A 52 -10.76 -8.58 14.48
CA GLN A 52 -11.88 -9.21 15.17
C GLN A 52 -11.45 -10.52 15.83
N GLN A 53 -10.68 -11.37 15.17
CA GLN A 53 -10.18 -12.62 15.76
C GLN A 53 -9.37 -12.38 17.03
N GLN A 54 -8.51 -11.36 17.04
CA GLN A 54 -7.76 -10.95 18.22
C GLN A 54 -8.68 -10.47 19.36
N LEU A 55 -9.66 -9.62 19.03
CA LEU A 55 -10.63 -9.12 20.00
C LEU A 55 -11.49 -10.26 20.57
N THR A 56 -12.00 -11.15 19.74
CA THR A 56 -12.82 -12.30 20.14
C THR A 56 -12.05 -13.23 21.10
N GLN A 57 -10.76 -13.45 20.84
CA GLN A 57 -9.89 -14.23 21.74
C GLN A 57 -9.74 -13.55 23.11
N GLN A 58 -9.61 -12.23 23.15
CA GLN A 58 -9.47 -11.48 24.40
C GLN A 58 -10.79 -11.37 25.19
N LEU A 59 -11.91 -11.24 24.48
CA LEU A 59 -13.24 -11.01 25.06
C LEU A 59 -14.04 -12.30 25.27
N GLN A 60 -13.46 -13.47 25.00
CA GLN A 60 -14.11 -14.80 25.07
C GLN A 60 -15.50 -14.82 24.39
N SER A 61 -15.67 -14.03 23.34
CA SER A 61 -16.96 -13.83 22.67
C SER A 61 -17.06 -14.70 21.42
N SER A 62 -18.20 -14.69 20.73
CA SER A 62 -18.35 -15.32 19.42
C SER A 62 -18.00 -14.35 18.28
N LEU A 63 -17.50 -14.89 17.16
CA LEU A 63 -17.25 -14.09 15.95
C LEU A 63 -18.58 -13.59 15.38
N SER A 64 -18.73 -12.26 15.31
CA SER A 64 -19.90 -11.62 14.70
C SER A 64 -19.69 -11.44 13.20
N ASN A 65 -20.74 -11.60 12.40
CA ASN A 65 -20.66 -11.35 10.96
C ASN A 65 -20.43 -9.86 10.70
N ILE A 66 -19.36 -9.57 9.97
CA ILE A 66 -18.97 -8.23 9.56
C ILE A 66 -19.19 -8.09 8.05
N ASP A 67 -19.78 -6.98 7.65
CA ASP A 67 -19.92 -6.57 6.26
C ASP A 67 -19.23 -5.22 6.03
N ILE A 68 -18.50 -5.11 4.92
CA ILE A 68 -17.75 -3.91 4.53
C ILE A 68 -18.32 -3.39 3.23
N THR A 69 -18.81 -2.16 3.27
CA THR A 69 -19.48 -1.52 2.14
C THR A 69 -18.95 -0.11 1.91
N GLY A 70 -19.25 0.45 0.74
CA GLY A 70 -18.99 1.86 0.47
C GLY A 70 -17.51 2.26 0.50
N VAL A 71 -16.60 1.38 0.07
CA VAL A 71 -15.16 1.69 0.03
C VAL A 71 -14.90 2.83 -0.96
N LYS A 72 -14.29 3.90 -0.47
CA LYS A 72 -13.89 5.10 -1.22
C LYS A 72 -12.39 5.29 -1.08
N LEU A 73 -11.67 5.23 -2.20
CA LEU A 73 -10.23 5.47 -2.25
C LEU A 73 -9.98 6.98 -2.28
N LYS A 74 -9.12 7.48 -1.40
CA LYS A 74 -8.74 8.91 -1.33
C LYS A 74 -7.33 9.15 -1.86
N GLN A 75 -6.41 8.24 -1.57
CA GLN A 75 -5.02 8.37 -1.97
C GLN A 75 -4.46 7.01 -2.37
N LEU A 76 -3.64 7.03 -3.43
CA LEU A 76 -2.89 5.89 -3.91
C LEU A 76 -1.45 6.32 -4.11
N GLU A 77 -0.54 5.66 -3.39
CA GLU A 77 0.88 5.99 -3.36
C GLU A 77 1.68 4.75 -3.76
N PRO A 78 2.33 4.76 -4.94
CA PRO A 78 3.19 3.67 -5.39
C PRO A 78 4.56 3.75 -4.69
N LEU A 79 5.03 2.63 -4.16
CA LEU A 79 6.36 2.49 -3.56
C LEU A 79 6.92 1.08 -3.80
N PHE A 80 8.21 0.89 -3.53
CA PHE A 80 8.81 -0.44 -3.48
C PHE A 80 9.01 -0.89 -2.04
N LEU A 81 8.55 -2.10 -1.74
CA LEU A 81 8.81 -2.77 -0.47
C LEU A 81 9.58 -4.06 -0.75
N GLY A 82 10.83 -4.16 -0.29
CA GLY A 82 11.67 -5.33 -0.55
C GLY A 82 11.87 -5.63 -2.05
N ASN A 83 12.03 -4.58 -2.86
CA ASN A 83 12.13 -4.65 -4.33
C ASN A 83 10.87 -5.20 -5.03
N LEU A 84 9.72 -5.19 -4.36
CA LEU A 84 8.43 -5.57 -4.95
C LEU A 84 7.50 -4.36 -5.08
N PRO A 85 6.78 -4.21 -6.22
CA PRO A 85 5.77 -3.17 -6.40
C PRO A 85 4.74 -3.21 -5.28
N THR A 86 4.57 -2.10 -4.58
CA THR A 86 3.65 -1.97 -3.46
C THR A 86 2.85 -0.68 -3.60
N TYR A 87 1.56 -0.74 -3.30
CA TYR A 87 0.67 0.41 -3.37
C TYR A 87 0.08 0.64 -1.98
N ARG A 88 0.42 1.78 -1.37
CA ARG A 88 -0.25 2.26 -0.17
C ARG A 88 -1.53 2.97 -0.57
N ILE A 89 -2.65 2.52 -0.03
CA ILE A 89 -3.97 3.02 -0.39
C ILE A 89 -4.67 3.46 0.87
N ARG A 90 -5.10 4.71 0.87
CA ARG A 90 -5.82 5.33 1.98
C ARG A 90 -7.20 5.76 1.53
N GLY A 91 -8.17 5.65 2.43
CA GLY A 91 -9.54 5.95 2.09
C GLY A 91 -10.49 5.79 3.26
N THR A 92 -11.76 5.58 2.95
CA THR A 92 -12.80 5.33 3.94
C THR A 92 -13.72 4.18 3.54
N TYR A 93 -14.30 3.50 4.52
CA TYR A 93 -15.29 2.45 4.34
C TYR A 93 -16.41 2.51 5.39
N SER A 94 -17.51 1.83 5.11
CA SER A 94 -18.58 1.59 6.08
C SER A 94 -18.50 0.16 6.59
N LEU A 95 -18.63 0.00 7.90
CA LEU A 95 -18.56 -1.25 8.63
C LEU A 95 -19.92 -1.56 9.24
N SER A 96 -20.51 -2.69 8.88
CA SER A 96 -21.76 -3.17 9.47
C SER A 96 -21.48 -4.44 10.27
N ILE A 97 -21.74 -4.40 11.57
CA ILE A 97 -21.54 -5.52 12.49
C ILE A 97 -22.90 -6.04 12.93
N LYS A 98 -23.16 -7.33 12.68
CA LYS A 98 -24.36 -8.00 13.17
C LYS A 98 -24.06 -8.67 14.51
N LEU A 99 -24.49 -8.05 15.61
CA LEU A 99 -24.45 -8.64 16.94
C LEU A 99 -25.74 -9.44 17.20
N PRO A 100 -25.76 -10.35 18.20
CA PRO A 100 -26.94 -11.16 18.50
C PRO A 100 -28.20 -10.34 18.80
N THR A 101 -28.06 -9.17 19.41
CA THR A 101 -29.18 -8.32 19.86
C THR A 101 -29.42 -7.08 19.00
N GLN A 102 -28.47 -6.69 18.16
CA GLN A 102 -28.57 -5.46 17.36
C GLN A 102 -27.60 -5.45 16.18
N GLN A 103 -27.89 -4.61 15.18
CA GLN A 103 -26.95 -4.29 14.12
C GLN A 103 -26.34 -2.91 14.37
N VAL A 104 -25.01 -2.82 14.32
CA VAL A 104 -24.27 -1.57 14.48
C VAL A 104 -23.61 -1.24 13.15
N THR A 105 -23.89 -0.06 12.61
CA THR A 105 -23.27 0.44 11.39
C THR A 105 -22.40 1.65 11.70
N GLN A 106 -21.11 1.56 11.39
CA GLN A 106 -20.16 2.66 11.49
C GLN A 106 -19.82 3.13 10.07
N SER A 107 -20.01 4.40 9.78
CA SER A 107 -19.67 5.00 8.49
C SER A 107 -18.38 5.81 8.58
N HIS A 108 -17.69 5.98 7.45
CA HIS A 108 -16.48 6.81 7.33
C HIS A 108 -15.26 6.30 8.11
N ASN A 109 -15.17 5.00 8.40
CA ASN A 109 -13.97 4.41 8.99
C ASN A 109 -12.78 4.60 8.05
N ALA A 110 -11.69 5.18 8.54
CA ALA A 110 -10.48 5.34 7.75
C ALA A 110 -9.77 4.00 7.59
N PHE A 111 -9.14 3.80 6.43
CA PHE A 111 -8.23 2.67 6.22
C PHE A 111 -6.90 3.14 5.62
N ASP A 112 -5.84 2.39 5.90
CA ASP A 112 -4.50 2.52 5.32
C ASP A 112 -3.95 1.11 5.09
N VAL A 113 -3.90 0.70 3.82
CA VAL A 113 -3.49 -0.67 3.43
C VAL A 113 -2.34 -0.62 2.45
N TYR A 114 -1.40 -1.57 2.59
CA TYR A 114 -0.29 -1.74 1.66
C TYR A 114 -0.50 -3.02 0.86
N LEU A 115 -0.69 -2.88 -0.45
CA LEU A 115 -0.90 -4.00 -1.35
C LEU A 115 0.36 -4.25 -2.17
N GLN A 116 1.04 -5.35 -1.86
CA GLN A 116 2.27 -5.77 -2.51
C GLN A 116 1.98 -6.80 -3.59
N ARG A 117 2.36 -6.47 -4.82
CA ARG A 117 2.29 -7.38 -5.96
C ARG A 117 3.48 -8.33 -5.96
N GLN A 118 3.24 -9.62 -6.11
CA GLN A 118 4.31 -10.62 -6.12
C GLN A 118 5.01 -10.68 -7.48
N LYS A 119 6.21 -11.29 -7.54
CA LYS A 119 7.08 -11.34 -8.72
C LYS A 119 6.38 -11.84 -10.00
N GLU A 120 5.52 -12.85 -9.87
CA GLU A 120 4.76 -13.39 -11.01
C GLU A 120 3.63 -12.46 -11.49
N GLY A 121 3.33 -11.40 -10.75
CA GLY A 121 2.30 -10.42 -11.08
C GLY A 121 0.85 -10.90 -10.92
N LYS A 122 0.66 -12.18 -10.56
CA LYS A 122 -0.65 -12.85 -10.46
C LYS A 122 -1.25 -12.87 -9.07
N THR A 123 -0.48 -12.53 -8.05
CA THR A 123 -0.93 -12.60 -6.65
C THR A 123 -0.58 -11.31 -5.92
N TRP A 124 -1.43 -11.04 -4.92
CA TRP A 124 -1.33 -9.85 -4.09
C TRP A 124 -1.27 -10.26 -2.64
N ARG A 125 -0.46 -9.53 -1.88
CA ARG A 125 -0.35 -9.70 -0.44
C ARG A 125 -0.68 -8.39 0.25
N LEU A 126 -1.44 -8.48 1.34
CA LEU A 126 -1.59 -7.39 2.28
C LEU A 126 -0.32 -7.33 3.13
N ALA A 127 0.43 -6.24 3.03
CA ALA A 127 1.57 -5.97 3.87
C ALA A 127 1.14 -5.11 5.07
N ILE A 128 1.48 -5.55 6.27
CA ILE A 128 1.18 -4.87 7.53
C ILE A 128 2.51 -4.50 8.18
N PRO A 129 2.77 -3.20 8.42
CA PRO A 129 3.98 -2.79 9.12
C PRO A 129 3.98 -3.36 10.54
N GLN A 130 5.12 -3.87 11.00
CA GLN A 130 5.34 -4.14 12.41
C GLN A 130 6.11 -2.97 12.99
N GLU A 131 5.42 -2.21 13.85
CA GLU A 131 6.06 -1.15 14.61
C GLU A 131 7.09 -1.75 15.58
N ASN A 132 8.28 -1.17 15.58
CA ASN A 132 9.23 -1.33 16.67
C ASN A 132 9.05 -0.14 17.64
N SER A 133 9.74 -0.15 18.77
CA SER A 133 9.69 0.91 19.79
C SER A 133 10.07 2.31 19.27
N GLU A 134 10.59 2.43 18.04
CA GLU A 134 11.04 3.69 17.42
C GLU A 134 10.07 4.21 16.34
N GLY A 135 8.93 3.56 16.12
CA GLY A 135 7.90 4.03 15.18
C GLY A 135 8.27 3.93 13.69
N VAL A 136 9.41 3.31 13.36
CA VAL A 136 9.84 3.05 11.98
C VAL A 136 9.70 1.56 11.67
N PRO A 137 8.82 1.14 10.74
CA PRO A 137 8.58 -0.28 10.51
C PRO A 137 9.79 -0.96 9.87
N ARG A 138 10.55 -1.71 10.69
CA ARG A 138 11.72 -2.48 10.25
C ARG A 138 11.31 -3.80 9.60
N ASN A 139 10.16 -4.35 10.00
CA ASN A 139 9.66 -5.64 9.56
C ASN A 139 8.21 -5.53 9.05
N TRP A 140 7.87 -6.37 8.09
CA TRP A 140 6.55 -6.39 7.45
C TRP A 140 5.96 -7.79 7.51
N ARG A 141 4.76 -7.92 8.10
CA ARG A 141 3.98 -9.16 7.99
C ARG A 141 3.20 -9.11 6.70
N THR A 142 3.19 -10.21 5.96
CA THR A 142 2.45 -10.28 4.69
C THR A 142 1.44 -11.41 4.73
N TYR A 143 0.21 -11.11 4.30
CA TYR A 143 -0.88 -12.07 4.22
C TYR A 143 -1.33 -12.23 2.77
N LEU A 144 -1.52 -13.47 2.33
CA LEU A 144 -2.08 -13.72 1.00
C LEU A 144 -3.53 -13.27 0.96
N ILE A 145 -3.89 -12.51 -0.07
CA ILE A 145 -5.29 -12.20 -0.35
C ILE A 145 -5.82 -13.30 -1.27
N ALA A 146 -6.74 -14.12 -0.76
CA ALA A 146 -7.36 -15.18 -1.54
C ALA A 146 -8.25 -14.60 -2.66
N TRP A 147 -8.22 -15.26 -3.81
CA TRP A 147 -8.99 -14.89 -5.01
C TRP A 147 -10.45 -15.27 -4.89
#